data_AF-A0A7U6KM01-F1
#
_entry.id   AF-A0A7U6KM01-F1
#
_cell.length_a   1.000
_cell.length_b   1.000
_cell.length_c   1.000
_cell.angle_alpha   90.00
_cell.angle_beta   90.00
_cell.angle_gamma   90.00
#
_symmetry.space_group_name_H-M   'P 1'
#
loop_
_entity.id
_entity.type
_entity.pdbx_description
1 polymer ?
#
loop_
_entity_poly.entity_id
_entity_poly.type
_entity_poly.pdbx_seq_one_letter_code
_entity_poly.pdbx_strand_id
1 'polypeptide(L)'
;MVVDRFKVRDDLGNRVAESLETALRLGQGLVTLHFMDGNPTEGGSDNQVMSAKHSCPICDRAVPELEPRMFSFNNPYGACPTCDGLGKRQYFAAEKLITHVDKTLNQGAINGWDKRHSYYFGLLTTVCKHFKIDMDTPWTELPKKQQELIMHGSGKEKLTFNFTDERGRKTNKTVPFEGVLPYLERRYAKTQSNLVRDELAKYLADTTCNVCDGARLNEISRNVRVDEQTIADIVKLSIGDAADYYKTLKIDGHKGEVAEKIFKEINERLNFLVSVGLDYLTLARSAETLSGGEAQRIRLASQIGAGLMGVMYVLDEPSIGLHQRDNDRLLKTLTRLRDLGNTVLVVEHDEDAIRQADHVIDIGIGAGVHGGHIIAEGTVDEVMATPDSLTGQYMSGEKRIEIPKVRHKAKTVEVEVKGKAKAKTKRYR
;
A
#
# COMPACT_ATOMS: atom_id res chain seq x y z
N MET A 1 -24.02 35.85 29.03
CA MET A 1 -25.39 35.67 29.57
C MET A 1 -25.37 34.49 30.52
N VAL A 2 -25.89 34.64 31.73
CA VAL A 2 -25.95 33.55 32.72
C VAL A 2 -27.36 32.98 32.67
N VAL A 3 -27.49 31.68 32.37
CA VAL A 3 -28.79 31.01 32.23
C VAL A 3 -29.31 30.53 33.58
N ASP A 4 -28.46 29.93 34.40
CA ASP A 4 -28.80 29.51 35.77
C ASP A 4 -27.54 29.53 36.67
N ARG A 5 -27.76 29.51 37.99
CA ARG A 5 -26.74 29.31 39.03
C ARG A 5 -27.29 28.34 40.07
N PHE A 6 -26.56 27.25 40.31
CA PHE A 6 -26.94 26.25 41.30
C PHE A 6 -25.70 25.61 41.93
N LYS A 7 -25.88 25.04 43.12
CA LYS A 7 -24.89 24.17 43.76
C LYS A 7 -25.25 22.72 43.41
N VAL A 8 -24.28 21.92 42.96
CA VAL A 8 -24.51 20.53 42.53
C VAL A 8 -25.04 19.70 43.72
N ARG A 9 -26.18 19.05 43.54
CA ARG A 9 -26.88 18.16 44.50
C ARG A 9 -27.62 17.06 43.73
N ASP A 10 -27.86 15.92 44.37
CA ASP A 10 -28.45 14.74 43.72
C ASP A 10 -29.90 14.94 43.26
N ASP A 11 -30.63 15.91 43.83
CA ASP A 11 -32.04 16.19 43.54
C ASP A 11 -32.26 17.11 42.32
N LEU A 12 -31.19 17.62 41.69
CA LEU A 12 -31.27 18.70 40.71
C LEU A 12 -31.28 18.25 39.24
N GLY A 13 -31.31 16.96 38.94
CA GLY A 13 -31.17 16.42 37.58
C GLY A 13 -32.04 17.11 36.52
N ASN A 14 -33.35 17.24 36.77
CA ASN A 14 -34.29 17.87 35.82
C ASN A 14 -33.98 19.36 35.59
N ARG A 15 -33.63 20.11 36.66
CA ARG A 15 -33.30 21.54 36.55
C ARG A 15 -32.01 21.76 35.79
N VAL A 16 -31.01 20.90 36.01
CA VAL A 16 -29.74 20.96 35.28
C VAL A 16 -29.98 20.68 33.79
N ALA A 17 -30.79 19.66 33.47
CA ALA A 17 -31.14 19.34 32.08
C ALA A 17 -31.83 20.52 31.37
N GLU A 18 -32.86 21.12 31.98
CA GLU A 18 -33.59 22.25 31.40
C GLU A 18 -32.70 23.49 31.21
N SER A 19 -31.80 23.74 32.18
CA SER A 19 -30.83 24.84 32.11
C SER A 19 -29.80 24.63 31.01
N LEU A 20 -29.30 23.40 30.85
CA LEU A 20 -28.38 23.02 29.79
C LEU A 20 -29.05 23.11 28.41
N GLU A 21 -30.27 22.61 28.26
CA GLU A 21 -31.03 22.73 27.00
C GLU A 21 -31.27 24.19 26.62
N THR A 22 -31.65 25.02 27.60
CA THR A 22 -31.86 26.46 27.39
C THR A 22 -30.55 27.15 27.00
N ALA A 23 -29.45 26.83 27.68
CA ALA A 23 -28.14 27.38 27.37
C ALA A 23 -27.64 26.96 26.00
N LEU A 24 -27.77 25.68 25.64
CA LEU A 24 -27.41 25.16 24.32
C LEU A 24 -28.27 25.80 23.22
N ARG A 25 -29.58 25.95 23.43
CA ARG A 25 -30.48 26.59 22.46
C ARG A 25 -30.09 28.06 22.22
N LEU A 26 -29.82 28.81 23.28
CA LEU A 26 -29.43 30.22 23.17
C LEU A 26 -27.98 30.41 22.67
N GLY A 27 -27.10 29.46 22.99
CA GLY A 27 -25.70 29.41 22.57
C GLY A 27 -25.45 28.68 21.25
N GLN A 28 -26.50 28.42 20.46
CA GLN A 28 -26.44 27.74 19.15
C GLN A 28 -25.73 26.37 19.16
N GLY A 29 -25.81 25.67 20.29
CA GLY A 29 -25.20 24.37 20.54
C GLY A 29 -23.95 24.42 21.42
N LEU A 30 -23.55 25.59 21.92
CA LEU A 30 -22.44 25.74 22.88
C LEU A 30 -22.97 26.14 24.28
N VAL A 31 -22.33 25.62 25.32
CA VAL A 31 -22.56 26.02 26.71
C VAL A 31 -21.23 26.10 27.45
N THR A 32 -21.07 27.12 28.30
CA THR A 32 -19.91 27.25 29.18
C THR A 32 -20.35 27.04 30.61
N LEU A 33 -19.76 26.04 31.27
CA LEU A 33 -19.87 25.82 32.69
C LEU A 33 -18.77 26.61 33.40
N HIS A 34 -19.15 27.44 34.37
CA HIS A 34 -18.21 28.17 35.21
C HIS A 34 -18.28 27.63 36.63
N PHE A 35 -17.18 27.05 37.13
CA PHE A 35 -17.07 26.54 38.48
C PHE A 35 -16.63 27.66 39.43
N MET A 36 -17.45 27.98 40.43
CA MET A 36 -17.14 29.08 41.38
C MET A 36 -16.10 28.69 42.44
N ASP A 37 -16.04 27.40 42.79
CA ASP A 37 -15.14 26.87 43.83
C ASP A 37 -13.90 26.17 43.24
N GLY A 38 -13.57 26.47 41.96
CA GLY A 38 -12.55 25.78 41.18
C GLY A 38 -13.10 24.54 40.46
N ASN A 39 -12.47 24.17 39.35
CA ASN A 39 -12.88 23.00 38.58
C ASN A 39 -12.62 21.71 39.38
N PRO A 40 -13.62 20.80 39.52
CA PRO A 40 -13.46 19.54 40.25
C PRO A 40 -12.49 18.55 39.58
N THR A 41 -12.08 18.78 38.33
CA THR A 41 -10.95 18.04 37.71
C THR A 41 -9.62 18.72 38.03
N GLU A 42 -8.67 17.97 38.60
CA GLU A 42 -7.35 18.49 38.98
C GLU A 42 -6.65 19.18 37.78
N GLY A 43 -6.30 20.47 37.96
CA GLY A 43 -5.65 21.28 36.92
C GLY A 43 -6.57 21.84 35.84
N GLY A 44 -7.89 21.66 35.95
CA GLY A 44 -8.87 22.21 35.02
C GLY A 44 -9.06 23.72 35.17
N SER A 45 -9.35 24.41 34.06
CA SER A 45 -9.77 25.82 34.09
C SER A 45 -11.13 25.96 34.80
N ASP A 46 -11.34 27.08 35.50
CA ASP A 46 -12.64 27.44 36.10
C ASP A 46 -13.79 27.46 35.08
N ASN A 47 -13.47 27.55 33.78
CA ASN A 47 -14.43 27.44 32.70
C ASN A 47 -14.26 26.13 31.91
N GLN A 48 -15.36 25.40 31.73
CA GLN A 48 -15.46 24.24 30.85
C GLN A 48 -16.47 24.52 29.75
N VAL A 49 -16.02 24.53 28.49
CA VAL A 49 -16.89 24.69 27.32
C VAL A 49 -17.35 23.31 26.82
N MET A 50 -18.63 23.18 26.53
CA MET A 50 -19.23 21.97 25.97
C MET A 50 -20.00 22.32 24.68
N SER A 51 -20.08 21.35 23.76
CA SER A 51 -20.84 21.47 22.52
C SER A 51 -21.81 20.30 22.38
N ALA A 52 -23.04 20.58 21.92
CA ALA A 52 -24.01 19.56 21.52
C ALA A 52 -23.78 19.04 20.09
N LYS A 53 -22.87 19.66 19.34
CA LYS A 53 -22.41 19.21 18.03
C LYS A 53 -21.01 18.63 18.18
N HIS A 54 -20.57 17.78 17.25
CA HIS A 54 -19.15 17.42 17.13
C HIS A 54 -18.34 18.63 16.61
N SER A 55 -18.26 19.72 17.39
CA SER A 55 -17.46 20.90 17.06
C SER A 55 -16.36 21.12 18.09
N CYS A 56 -15.20 21.59 17.61
CA CYS A 56 -14.10 21.94 18.49
C CYS A 56 -14.43 23.22 19.27
N PRO A 57 -14.41 23.22 20.62
CA PRO A 57 -14.75 24.39 21.42
C PRO A 57 -13.70 25.52 21.35
N ILE A 58 -12.53 25.25 20.76
CA ILE A 58 -11.41 26.22 20.66
C ILE A 58 -11.45 26.96 19.32
N CYS A 59 -11.67 26.24 18.22
CA CYS A 59 -11.58 26.81 16.86
C CYS A 59 -12.91 26.75 16.08
N ASP A 60 -13.99 26.30 16.73
CA ASP A 60 -15.35 26.19 16.15
C ASP A 60 -15.45 25.31 14.90
N ARG A 61 -14.44 24.47 14.64
CA ARG A 61 -14.46 23.54 13.52
C ARG A 61 -15.45 22.41 13.81
N ALA A 62 -16.53 22.37 13.05
CA ALA A 62 -17.49 21.27 13.06
C ALA A 62 -16.98 20.05 12.28
N VAL A 63 -17.22 18.87 12.85
CA VAL A 63 -16.94 17.55 12.29
C VAL A 63 -18.29 16.87 12.08
N PRO A 64 -18.54 16.22 10.93
CA PRO A 64 -19.76 15.45 10.72
C PRO A 64 -19.83 14.25 11.68
N GLU A 65 -21.01 13.64 11.80
CA GLU A 65 -21.11 12.36 12.52
C GLU A 65 -20.17 11.31 11.91
N LEU A 66 -19.56 10.51 12.80
CA LEU A 66 -18.59 9.51 12.40
C LEU A 66 -19.33 8.30 11.83
N GLU A 67 -19.16 8.09 10.53
CA GLU A 67 -19.71 6.96 9.81
C GLU A 67 -18.60 6.11 9.15
N PRO A 68 -18.80 4.79 8.97
CA PRO A 68 -17.79 3.92 8.35
C PRO A 68 -17.30 4.41 6.97
N ARG A 69 -18.17 5.03 6.17
CA ARG A 69 -17.81 5.58 4.84
C ARG A 69 -16.74 6.67 4.90
N MET A 70 -16.59 7.36 6.04
CA MET A 70 -15.53 8.34 6.24
C MET A 70 -14.15 7.70 6.31
N PHE A 71 -14.06 6.42 6.67
CA PHE A 71 -12.80 5.68 6.77
C PHE A 71 -12.48 4.86 5.52
N SER A 72 -13.27 5.03 4.45
CA SER A 72 -13.02 4.39 3.16
C SER A 72 -12.33 5.36 2.22
N PHE A 73 -11.11 5.03 1.79
CA PHE A 73 -10.40 5.78 0.76
C PHE A 73 -11.00 5.59 -0.64
N ASN A 74 -11.93 4.64 -0.82
CA ASN A 74 -12.67 4.43 -2.07
C ASN A 74 -13.96 5.27 -2.11
N ASN A 75 -14.26 6.01 -1.04
CA ASN A 75 -15.43 6.86 -0.97
C ASN A 75 -14.99 8.34 -0.94
N PRO A 76 -15.53 9.23 -1.79
CA PRO A 76 -15.20 10.65 -1.77
C PRO A 76 -15.36 11.33 -0.41
N TYR A 77 -16.27 10.84 0.44
CA TYR A 77 -16.45 11.36 1.81
C TYR A 77 -15.24 11.08 2.71
N GLY A 78 -14.50 10.00 2.48
CA GLY A 78 -13.35 9.59 3.28
C GLY A 78 -11.99 9.80 2.61
N ALA A 79 -11.96 9.84 1.27
CA ALA A 79 -10.76 9.94 0.47
C ALA A 79 -10.00 11.25 0.67
N CYS A 80 -8.66 11.19 0.63
CA CYS A 80 -7.83 12.37 0.58
C CYS A 80 -8.14 13.18 -0.70
N PRO A 81 -8.57 14.46 -0.61
CA PRO A 81 -8.98 15.24 -1.79
C PRO A 81 -7.81 15.56 -2.73
N THR A 82 -6.57 15.45 -2.24
CA THR A 82 -5.36 15.80 -2.96
C THR A 82 -4.84 14.67 -3.86
N CYS A 83 -5.14 13.42 -3.52
CA CYS A 83 -4.72 12.24 -4.27
C CYS A 83 -5.89 11.30 -4.60
N ASP A 84 -7.12 11.73 -4.36
CA ASP A 84 -8.35 10.97 -4.57
C ASP A 84 -8.30 9.55 -3.97
N GLY A 85 -7.81 9.45 -2.74
CA GLY A 85 -7.70 8.16 -2.06
C GLY A 85 -6.64 7.21 -2.60
N LEU A 86 -5.75 7.64 -3.50
CA LEU A 86 -4.64 6.80 -4.00
C LEU A 86 -3.49 6.68 -2.99
N GLY A 87 -3.29 7.67 -2.12
CA GLY A 87 -2.14 7.75 -1.19
C GLY A 87 -0.81 8.09 -1.86
N LYS A 88 -0.76 8.04 -3.19
CA LYS A 88 0.38 8.41 -4.01
C LYS A 88 0.04 9.55 -4.95
N ARG A 89 1.06 10.28 -5.37
CA ARG A 89 0.99 11.28 -6.44
C ARG A 89 1.92 10.85 -7.55
N GLN A 90 1.43 10.95 -8.77
CA GLN A 90 2.24 10.72 -9.95
C GLN A 90 2.88 12.03 -10.37
N TYR A 91 4.17 11.97 -10.69
CA TYR A 91 4.91 13.10 -11.24
C TYR A 91 5.85 12.59 -12.32
N PHE A 92 6.23 13.45 -13.26
CA PHE A 92 7.24 13.09 -14.25
C PHE A 92 8.62 13.15 -13.61
N ALA A 93 9.31 12.01 -13.55
CA ALA A 93 10.65 11.93 -13.01
C ALA A 93 11.67 12.20 -14.11
N ALA A 94 12.50 13.24 -13.94
CA ALA A 94 13.57 13.58 -14.90
C ALA A 94 14.46 12.36 -15.22
N GLU A 95 14.77 11.56 -14.21
CA GLU A 95 15.58 10.34 -14.34
C GLU A 95 14.98 9.28 -15.28
N LYS A 96 13.65 9.20 -15.38
CA LYS A 96 12.97 8.30 -16.34
C LYS A 96 12.95 8.86 -17.76
N LEU A 97 13.00 10.18 -17.90
CA LEU A 97 13.06 10.87 -19.18
C LEU A 97 14.46 10.89 -19.79
N ILE A 98 15.49 10.90 -18.94
CA ILE A 98 16.89 10.87 -19.34
C ILE A 98 17.36 9.41 -19.35
N THR A 99 17.15 8.72 -20.47
CA THR A 99 17.49 7.30 -20.60
C THR A 99 18.98 7.04 -20.76
N HIS A 100 19.72 8.03 -21.27
CA HIS A 100 21.17 7.96 -21.53
C HIS A 100 21.85 9.22 -21.01
N VAL A 101 22.33 9.16 -19.77
CA VAL A 101 22.95 10.29 -19.08
C VAL A 101 24.29 10.71 -19.69
N ASP A 102 24.92 9.80 -20.43
CA ASP A 102 26.16 9.97 -21.19
C ASP A 102 25.98 10.71 -22.52
N LYS A 103 24.74 10.82 -23.01
CA LYS A 103 24.44 11.53 -24.26
C LYS A 103 24.32 13.04 -24.04
N THR A 104 24.60 13.78 -25.10
CA THR A 104 24.40 15.23 -25.16
C THR A 104 22.95 15.56 -25.53
N LEU A 105 22.53 16.82 -25.35
CA LEU A 105 21.20 17.27 -25.80
C LEU A 105 21.01 17.08 -27.31
N ASN A 106 22.07 17.32 -28.09
CA ASN A 106 22.08 17.10 -29.54
C ASN A 106 21.92 15.63 -29.96
N GLN A 107 22.32 14.70 -29.09
CA GLN A 107 22.22 13.25 -29.28
C GLN A 107 20.93 12.65 -28.69
N GLY A 108 20.04 13.47 -28.14
CA GLY A 108 18.76 13.03 -27.59
C GLY A 108 18.85 12.51 -26.15
N ALA A 109 19.60 13.20 -25.28
CA ALA A 109 19.61 12.90 -23.84
C ALA A 109 18.21 12.91 -23.21
N ILE A 110 17.30 13.76 -23.69
CA ILE A 110 15.91 13.86 -23.22
C ILE A 110 14.99 13.18 -24.24
N ASN A 111 14.30 12.13 -23.82
CA ASN A 111 13.42 11.38 -24.71
C ASN A 111 12.25 12.26 -25.22
N GLY A 112 11.98 12.22 -26.53
CA GLY A 112 10.96 13.05 -27.19
C GLY A 112 11.33 14.51 -27.44
N TRP A 113 12.52 14.95 -27.01
CA TRP A 113 13.04 16.31 -27.21
C TRP A 113 14.34 16.31 -28.04
N ASP A 114 14.38 15.43 -29.04
CA ASP A 114 15.51 15.21 -29.94
C ASP A 114 15.24 15.77 -31.35
N LYS A 115 16.23 15.68 -32.24
CA LYS A 115 16.13 16.17 -33.63
C LYS A 115 14.99 15.54 -34.44
N ARG A 116 14.48 14.36 -34.04
CA ARG A 116 13.31 13.72 -34.69
C ARG A 116 12.03 14.54 -34.42
N HIS A 117 11.99 15.26 -33.32
CA HIS A 117 10.90 16.14 -32.94
C HIS A 117 11.32 17.61 -33.09
N SER A 118 11.41 18.06 -34.35
CA SER A 118 11.94 19.37 -34.75
C SER A 118 11.36 20.56 -33.97
N TYR A 119 10.08 20.52 -33.63
CA TYR A 119 9.41 21.55 -32.84
C TYR A 119 9.98 21.68 -31.42
N TYR A 120 10.02 20.59 -30.65
CA TYR A 120 10.53 20.60 -29.26
C TYR A 120 12.02 20.86 -29.21
N PHE A 121 12.77 20.29 -30.16
CA PHE A 121 14.20 20.55 -30.30
C PHE A 121 14.49 22.02 -30.63
N GLY A 122 13.66 22.68 -31.44
CA GLY A 122 13.77 24.11 -31.73
C GLY A 122 13.55 24.99 -30.48
N LEU A 123 12.60 24.62 -29.62
CA LEU A 123 12.40 25.29 -28.33
C LEU A 123 13.64 25.13 -27.45
N LEU A 124 14.15 23.90 -27.30
CA LEU A 124 15.34 23.60 -26.52
C LEU A 124 16.57 24.37 -27.01
N THR A 125 16.77 24.44 -28.32
CA THR A 125 17.87 25.18 -28.96
C THR A 125 17.79 26.67 -28.62
N THR A 126 16.59 27.25 -28.64
CA THR A 126 16.37 28.66 -28.30
C THR A 126 16.70 28.94 -26.84
N VAL A 127 16.29 28.04 -25.93
CA VAL A 127 16.60 28.12 -24.49
C VAL A 127 18.11 28.01 -24.27
N CYS A 128 18.76 27.01 -24.87
CA CYS A 128 20.20 26.79 -24.71
C CYS A 128 21.02 27.97 -25.24
N LYS A 129 20.63 28.54 -26.38
CA LYS A 129 21.28 29.74 -26.94
C LYS A 129 21.16 30.96 -26.03
N HIS A 130 19.97 31.18 -25.46
CA HIS A 130 19.71 32.32 -24.55
C HIS A 130 20.50 32.22 -23.25
N PHE A 131 20.48 31.04 -22.61
CA PHE A 131 21.17 30.79 -21.34
C PHE A 131 22.63 30.33 -21.48
N LYS A 132 23.16 30.32 -22.72
CA LYS A 132 24.53 29.88 -23.05
C LYS A 132 24.85 28.47 -22.50
N ILE A 133 23.90 27.56 -22.67
CA ILE A 133 24.05 26.13 -22.35
C ILE A 133 24.64 25.45 -23.58
N ASP A 134 25.74 24.74 -23.40
CA ASP A 134 26.35 23.93 -24.45
C ASP A 134 25.53 22.64 -24.67
N MET A 135 25.05 22.44 -25.89
CA MET A 135 24.24 21.28 -26.26
C MET A 135 25.07 20.04 -26.62
N ASP A 136 26.39 20.18 -26.75
CA ASP A 136 27.34 19.11 -27.03
C ASP A 136 28.08 18.60 -25.78
N THR A 137 27.79 19.19 -24.62
CA THR A 137 28.21 18.66 -23.33
C THR A 137 27.29 17.48 -22.91
N PRO A 138 27.83 16.34 -22.45
CA PRO A 138 27.04 15.24 -21.88
C PRO A 138 26.12 15.70 -20.73
N TRP A 139 24.93 15.11 -20.60
CA TRP A 139 23.95 15.55 -19.60
C TRP A 139 24.51 15.55 -18.17
N THR A 140 25.29 14.53 -17.79
CA THR A 140 25.93 14.44 -16.46
C THR A 140 26.91 15.57 -16.16
N GLU A 141 27.54 16.13 -17.19
CA GLU A 141 28.57 17.16 -17.05
C GLU A 141 27.97 18.57 -17.01
N LEU A 142 26.71 18.73 -17.43
CA LEU A 142 26.00 20.00 -17.33
C LEU A 142 25.82 20.41 -15.86
N PRO A 143 26.09 21.67 -15.50
CA PRO A 143 25.79 22.21 -14.18
C PRO A 143 24.33 21.96 -13.77
N LYS A 144 24.09 21.55 -12.52
CA LYS A 144 22.73 21.27 -12.00
C LYS A 144 21.74 22.40 -12.24
N LYS A 145 22.17 23.67 -12.12
CA LYS A 145 21.31 24.83 -12.42
C LYS A 145 20.80 24.85 -13.87
N GLN A 146 21.63 24.42 -14.82
CA GLN A 146 21.24 24.33 -16.23
C GLN A 146 20.30 23.15 -16.48
N GLN A 147 20.55 22.00 -15.84
CA GLN A 147 19.64 20.85 -15.87
C GLN A 147 18.25 21.22 -15.34
N GLU A 148 18.21 21.88 -14.17
CA GLU A 148 16.98 22.38 -13.54
C GLU A 148 16.24 23.39 -14.43
N LEU A 149 16.96 24.32 -15.08
CA LEU A 149 16.35 25.28 -16.00
C LEU A 149 15.69 24.61 -17.21
N ILE A 150 16.31 23.55 -17.75
CA ILE A 150 15.73 22.78 -18.86
C ILE A 150 14.49 22.01 -18.38
N MET A 151 14.55 21.39 -17.21
CA MET A 151 13.47 20.52 -16.71
C MET A 151 12.28 21.30 -16.14
N HIS A 152 12.52 22.38 -15.40
CA HIS A 152 11.51 23.14 -14.65
C HIS A 152 11.20 24.53 -15.23
N GLY A 153 11.96 24.97 -16.24
CA GLY A 153 11.69 26.20 -17.00
C GLY A 153 12.49 27.42 -16.56
N SER A 154 12.26 28.55 -17.26
CA SER A 154 12.95 29.83 -17.04
C SER A 154 12.28 30.72 -15.97
N GLY A 155 11.25 30.21 -15.28
CA GLY A 155 10.49 30.97 -14.28
C GLY A 155 9.78 32.18 -14.90
N LYS A 156 10.24 33.39 -14.57
CA LYS A 156 9.65 34.65 -15.05
C LYS A 156 10.35 35.22 -16.29
N GLU A 157 11.54 34.73 -16.60
CA GLU A 157 12.33 35.24 -17.73
C GLU A 157 11.71 34.78 -19.05
N LYS A 158 11.43 35.74 -19.95
CA LYS A 158 10.73 35.49 -21.21
C LYS A 158 11.73 35.32 -22.35
N LEU A 159 11.45 34.37 -23.22
CA LEU A 159 12.23 34.12 -24.43
C LEU A 159 11.32 34.28 -25.65
N THR A 160 11.88 34.73 -26.76
CA THR A 160 11.16 34.79 -28.03
C THR A 160 11.29 33.46 -28.75
N PHE A 161 10.18 32.74 -28.84
CA PHE A 161 10.09 31.47 -29.55
C PHE A 161 9.39 31.66 -30.91
N ASN A 162 9.86 30.92 -31.90
CA ASN A 162 9.26 30.89 -33.23
C ASN A 162 8.34 29.67 -33.33
N PHE A 163 7.04 29.89 -33.18
CA PHE A 163 6.02 28.85 -33.30
C PHE A 163 5.58 28.71 -34.75
N THR A 164 5.56 27.49 -35.26
CA THR A 164 5.01 27.21 -36.60
C THR A 164 3.64 26.56 -36.42
N ASP A 165 2.60 27.19 -36.96
CA ASP A 165 1.22 26.70 -36.96
C ASP A 165 1.07 25.50 -37.93
N GLU A 166 -0.03 24.74 -37.83
CA GLU A 166 -0.32 23.57 -38.68
C GLU A 166 -0.34 23.92 -40.19
N ARG A 167 -0.59 25.20 -40.51
CA ARG A 167 -0.56 25.77 -41.87
C ARG A 167 0.80 26.31 -42.31
N GLY A 168 1.87 26.04 -41.55
CA GLY A 168 3.24 26.48 -41.86
C GLY A 168 3.54 27.96 -41.59
N ARG A 169 2.58 28.73 -41.03
CA ARG A 169 2.79 30.13 -40.68
C ARG A 169 3.63 30.24 -39.42
N LYS A 170 4.74 30.99 -39.50
CA LYS A 170 5.62 31.28 -38.37
C LYS A 170 5.11 32.47 -37.59
N THR A 171 4.97 32.32 -36.28
CA THR A 171 4.60 33.39 -35.36
C THR A 171 5.63 33.48 -34.24
N ASN A 172 6.10 34.68 -33.96
CA ASN A 172 7.04 34.91 -32.88
C ASN A 172 6.25 35.29 -31.64
N LYS A 173 6.45 34.58 -30.53
CA LYS A 173 5.82 34.91 -29.25
C LYS A 173 6.88 34.97 -28.16
N THR A 174 6.80 36.01 -27.34
CA THR A 174 7.69 36.22 -26.19
C THR A 174 7.01 35.71 -24.93
N VAL A 175 7.37 34.51 -24.50
CA VAL A 175 6.78 33.80 -23.36
C VAL A 175 7.87 33.14 -22.53
N PRO A 176 7.65 32.90 -21.22
CA PRO A 176 8.58 32.10 -20.43
C PRO A 176 8.67 30.66 -20.97
N PHE A 177 9.85 30.06 -20.85
CA PHE A 177 9.99 28.63 -21.08
C PHE A 177 9.39 27.90 -19.88
N GLU A 178 8.38 27.07 -20.13
CA GLU A 178 7.69 26.36 -19.05
C GLU A 178 8.48 25.18 -18.47
N GLY A 179 9.52 24.70 -19.18
CA GLY A 179 10.26 23.50 -18.78
C GLY A 179 9.71 22.22 -19.40
N VAL A 180 10.56 21.20 -19.51
CA VAL A 180 10.17 19.90 -20.06
C VAL A 180 9.13 19.19 -19.17
N LEU A 181 9.33 19.16 -17.85
CA LEU A 181 8.42 18.44 -16.93
C LEU A 181 7.03 19.10 -16.86
N PRO A 182 6.91 20.43 -16.64
CA PRO A 182 5.59 21.07 -16.61
C PRO A 182 4.85 20.97 -17.95
N TYR A 183 5.57 20.98 -19.08
CA TYR A 183 4.98 20.71 -20.39
C TYR A 183 4.33 19.31 -20.44
N LEU A 184 5.06 18.28 -19.99
CA LEU A 184 4.59 16.89 -20.00
C LEU A 184 3.42 16.68 -19.03
N GLU A 185 3.48 17.27 -17.83
CA GLU A 185 2.38 17.26 -16.85
C GLU A 185 1.10 17.85 -17.45
N ARG A 186 1.21 19.04 -18.07
CA ARG A 186 0.07 19.69 -18.73
C ARG A 186 -0.46 18.85 -19.89
N ARG A 187 0.43 18.27 -20.70
CA ARG A 187 0.04 17.44 -21.84
C ARG A 187 -0.68 16.19 -21.37
N TYR A 188 -0.17 15.49 -20.36
CA TYR A 188 -0.79 14.31 -19.76
C TYR A 188 -2.19 14.61 -19.22
N ALA A 189 -2.36 15.72 -18.49
CA ALA A 189 -3.64 16.12 -17.93
C ALA A 189 -4.68 16.53 -19.00
N LYS A 190 -4.26 17.17 -20.09
CA LYS A 190 -5.19 17.70 -21.12
C LYS A 190 -5.47 16.74 -22.28
N THR A 191 -4.61 15.76 -22.52
CA THR A 191 -4.73 14.85 -23.65
C THR A 191 -5.96 13.94 -23.49
N GLN A 192 -6.73 13.77 -24.56
CA GLN A 192 -7.89 12.85 -24.63
C GLN A 192 -7.54 11.51 -25.32
N SER A 193 -6.36 11.40 -25.93
CA SER A 193 -5.88 10.17 -26.57
C SER A 193 -5.26 9.22 -25.54
N ASN A 194 -5.83 8.02 -25.42
CA ASN A 194 -5.28 6.97 -24.54
C ASN A 194 -3.87 6.55 -24.97
N LEU A 195 -3.60 6.42 -26.27
CA LEU A 195 -2.27 6.05 -26.78
C LEU A 195 -1.18 7.02 -26.27
N VAL A 196 -1.42 8.33 -26.39
CA VAL A 196 -0.47 9.35 -25.93
C VAL A 196 -0.36 9.36 -24.40
N ARG A 197 -1.47 9.11 -23.69
CA ARG A 197 -1.47 9.00 -22.23
C ARG A 197 -0.60 7.82 -21.76
N ASP A 198 -0.74 6.67 -22.40
CA ASP A 198 0.02 5.45 -22.09
C ASP A 198 1.51 5.60 -22.42
N GLU A 199 1.86 6.27 -23.52
CA GLU A 199 3.26 6.59 -23.83
C GLU A 199 3.89 7.49 -22.77
N LEU A 200 3.18 8.52 -22.32
CA LEU A 200 3.65 9.44 -21.30
C LEU A 200 3.73 8.80 -19.91
N ALA A 201 2.79 7.89 -19.59
CA ALA A 201 2.74 7.20 -18.31
C ALA A 201 4.02 6.41 -18.00
N LYS A 202 4.77 5.98 -19.02
CA LYS A 202 6.08 5.30 -18.87
C LYS A 202 7.10 6.14 -18.10
N TYR A 203 7.00 7.46 -18.17
CA TYR A 203 7.92 8.40 -17.51
C TYR A 203 7.41 8.89 -16.15
N LEU A 204 6.21 8.48 -15.73
CA LEU A 204 5.68 8.79 -14.41
C LEU A 204 6.40 7.97 -13.35
N ALA A 205 6.69 8.61 -12.24
CA ALA A 205 7.06 7.95 -10.99
C ALA A 205 5.99 8.28 -9.94
N ASP A 206 5.84 7.35 -9.00
CA ASP A 206 4.95 7.53 -7.86
C ASP A 206 5.77 8.06 -6.70
N THR A 207 5.25 9.09 -6.01
CA THR A 207 5.72 9.52 -4.70
C THR A 207 4.59 9.46 -3.69
N THR A 208 4.91 9.34 -2.41
CA THR A 208 3.93 9.41 -1.34
C THR A 208 3.22 10.77 -1.37
N CYS A 209 1.90 10.76 -1.21
CA CYS A 209 1.14 12.00 -1.16
C CYS A 209 1.59 12.85 0.04
N ASN A 210 2.06 14.07 -0.21
CA ASN A 210 2.54 15.00 0.81
C ASN A 210 1.46 15.53 1.75
N VAL A 211 0.17 15.42 1.38
CA VAL A 211 -0.94 15.87 2.24
C VAL A 211 -1.37 14.77 3.19
N CYS A 212 -1.58 13.54 2.71
CA CYS A 212 -2.04 12.43 3.56
C CYS A 212 -0.93 11.49 4.06
N ASP A 213 0.32 11.71 3.66
CA ASP A 213 1.46 10.85 3.99
C ASP A 213 1.20 9.36 3.70
N GLY A 214 0.57 9.11 2.56
CA GLY A 214 0.20 7.75 2.13
C GLY A 214 -1.01 7.15 2.86
N ALA A 215 -1.63 7.83 3.82
CA ALA A 215 -2.78 7.31 4.57
C ALA A 215 -4.06 7.19 3.74
N ARG A 216 -4.12 7.80 2.54
CA ARG A 216 -5.26 7.77 1.59
C ARG A 216 -6.55 8.45 2.08
N LEU A 217 -6.61 8.85 3.35
CA LEU A 217 -7.79 9.45 3.97
C LEU A 217 -7.73 10.99 4.03
N ASN A 218 -8.89 11.62 4.16
CA ASN A 218 -9.05 13.04 4.40
C ASN A 218 -8.51 13.45 5.79
N GLU A 219 -8.49 14.76 6.04
CA GLU A 219 -7.95 15.31 7.29
C GLU A 219 -8.72 14.90 8.54
N ILE A 220 -10.04 14.79 8.48
CA ILE A 220 -10.88 14.46 9.63
C ILE A 220 -10.70 12.98 9.98
N SER A 221 -10.91 12.09 9.00
CA SER A 221 -10.92 10.64 9.20
C SER A 221 -9.58 10.11 9.70
N ARG A 222 -8.46 10.67 9.25
CA ARG A 222 -7.13 10.26 9.72
C ARG A 222 -6.79 10.73 11.14
N ASN A 223 -7.59 11.64 11.73
CA ASN A 223 -7.37 12.16 13.07
C ASN A 223 -8.34 11.57 14.11
N VAL A 224 -9.23 10.66 13.70
CA VAL A 224 -10.04 9.89 14.66
C VAL A 224 -9.18 8.79 15.26
N ARG A 225 -9.19 8.69 16.59
CA ARG A 225 -8.36 7.77 17.35
C ARG A 225 -9.18 6.76 18.14
N VAL A 226 -8.64 5.55 18.27
CA VAL A 226 -9.06 4.51 19.20
C VAL A 226 -7.82 4.13 19.98
N ASP A 227 -7.85 4.27 21.32
CA ASP A 227 -6.69 4.02 22.17
C ASP A 227 -5.44 4.79 21.69
N GLU A 228 -5.60 6.10 21.46
CA GLU A 228 -4.58 7.01 20.91
C GLU A 228 -4.02 6.69 19.52
N GLN A 229 -4.44 5.59 18.89
CA GLN A 229 -4.01 5.17 17.55
C GLN A 229 -5.03 5.56 16.49
N THR A 230 -4.56 6.05 15.34
CA THR A 230 -5.44 6.29 14.18
C THR A 230 -5.52 5.05 13.29
N ILE A 231 -6.55 4.98 12.45
CA ILE A 231 -6.63 3.90 11.44
C ILE A 231 -5.40 3.86 10.52
N ALA A 232 -4.81 5.04 10.23
CA ALA A 232 -3.61 5.15 9.39
C ALA A 232 -2.37 4.55 10.06
N ASP A 233 -2.29 4.60 11.39
CA ASP A 233 -1.21 3.99 12.16
C ASP A 233 -1.37 2.47 12.18
N ILE A 234 -2.58 1.99 12.47
CA ILE A 234 -2.89 0.55 12.53
C ILE A 234 -2.62 -0.15 11.20
N VAL A 235 -3.00 0.42 10.05
CA VAL A 235 -2.77 -0.24 8.74
C VAL A 235 -1.30 -0.25 8.32
N LYS A 236 -0.46 0.59 8.93
CA LYS A 236 1.00 0.63 8.71
C LYS A 236 1.75 -0.40 9.57
N LEU A 237 1.14 -0.87 10.66
CA LEU A 237 1.69 -1.97 11.45
C LEU A 237 1.82 -3.24 10.60
N SER A 238 2.75 -4.11 10.99
CA SER A 238 2.75 -5.47 10.46
C SER A 238 1.46 -6.18 10.91
N ILE A 239 1.01 -7.16 10.15
CA ILE A 239 -0.19 -7.94 10.49
C ILE A 239 0.00 -8.63 11.85
N GLY A 240 1.21 -9.10 12.15
CA GLY A 240 1.56 -9.64 13.47
C GLY A 240 1.37 -8.61 14.59
N ASP A 241 1.97 -7.42 14.45
CA ASP A 241 1.86 -6.36 15.45
C ASP A 241 0.40 -5.88 15.60
N ALA A 242 -0.34 -5.79 14.51
CA ALA A 242 -1.76 -5.44 14.53
C ALA A 242 -2.60 -6.51 15.25
N ALA A 243 -2.29 -7.80 15.07
CA ALA A 243 -2.96 -8.89 15.78
C ALA A 243 -2.70 -8.80 17.29
N ASP A 244 -1.45 -8.53 17.70
CA ASP A 244 -1.08 -8.36 19.11
C ASP A 244 -1.74 -7.11 19.73
N TYR A 245 -1.86 -6.03 18.96
CA TYR A 245 -2.59 -4.84 19.36
C TYR A 245 -4.07 -5.16 19.66
N TYR A 246 -4.80 -5.75 18.72
CA TYR A 246 -6.22 -6.07 18.92
C TYR A 246 -6.47 -7.15 19.98
N LYS A 247 -5.49 -8.01 20.23
CA LYS A 247 -5.55 -9.01 21.31
C LYS A 247 -5.45 -8.38 22.70
N THR A 248 -4.72 -7.28 22.83
CA THR A 248 -4.45 -6.60 24.12
C THR A 248 -5.37 -5.40 24.35
N LEU A 249 -5.98 -4.85 23.29
CA LEU A 249 -6.89 -3.73 23.35
C LEU A 249 -8.10 -4.02 24.24
N LYS A 250 -8.31 -3.16 25.24
CA LYS A 250 -9.50 -3.14 26.10
C LYS A 250 -10.06 -1.74 26.13
N ILE A 251 -11.36 -1.62 25.87
CA ILE A 251 -12.09 -0.37 25.97
C ILE A 251 -13.14 -0.56 27.05
N ASP A 252 -13.15 0.32 28.04
CA ASP A 252 -14.10 0.24 29.15
C ASP A 252 -15.46 0.86 28.79
N GLY A 253 -16.50 0.42 29.50
CA GLY A 253 -17.86 0.94 29.39
C GLY A 253 -18.60 0.56 28.11
N HIS A 254 -19.70 1.26 27.84
CA HIS A 254 -20.62 0.92 26.74
C HIS A 254 -19.96 0.89 25.35
N LYS A 255 -18.94 1.73 25.13
CA LYS A 255 -18.19 1.74 23.86
C LYS A 255 -17.44 0.42 23.64
N GLY A 256 -16.90 -0.17 24.71
CA GLY A 256 -16.23 -1.46 24.67
C GLY A 256 -17.18 -2.60 24.33
N GLU A 257 -18.35 -2.63 24.95
CA GLU A 257 -19.39 -3.65 24.71
C GLU A 257 -19.83 -3.69 23.23
N VAL A 258 -19.99 -2.51 22.61
CA VAL A 258 -20.33 -2.41 21.19
C VAL A 258 -19.17 -2.87 20.30
N ALA A 259 -17.94 -2.52 20.66
CA ALA A 259 -16.75 -2.82 19.87
C ALA A 259 -16.24 -4.26 20.01
N GLU A 260 -16.58 -4.96 21.09
CA GLU A 260 -16.05 -6.30 21.41
C GLU A 260 -16.21 -7.30 20.25
N LYS A 261 -17.42 -7.36 19.66
CA LYS A 261 -17.69 -8.26 18.51
C LYS A 261 -16.86 -7.88 17.28
N ILE A 262 -16.65 -6.59 17.05
CA ILE A 262 -15.89 -6.07 15.91
C ILE A 262 -14.40 -6.38 16.10
N PHE A 263 -13.86 -6.14 17.29
CA PHE A 263 -12.45 -6.44 17.58
C PHE A 263 -12.16 -7.94 17.56
N LYS A 264 -13.11 -8.77 18.02
CA LYS A 264 -13.00 -10.22 17.88
C LYS A 264 -12.89 -10.64 16.41
N GLU A 265 -13.77 -10.14 15.54
CA GLU A 265 -13.73 -10.43 14.10
C GLU A 265 -12.43 -9.95 13.43
N ILE A 266 -11.96 -8.74 13.77
CA ILE A 266 -10.69 -8.21 13.27
C ILE A 266 -9.53 -9.10 13.70
N ASN A 267 -9.45 -9.43 14.99
CA ASN A 267 -8.40 -10.28 15.54
C ASN A 267 -8.41 -11.67 14.90
N GLU A 268 -9.59 -12.27 14.69
CA GLU A 268 -9.70 -13.57 14.00
C GLU A 268 -9.16 -13.50 12.57
N ARG A 269 -9.53 -12.47 11.79
CA ARG A 269 -9.01 -12.26 10.41
C ARG A 269 -7.50 -12.05 10.36
N LEU A 270 -6.96 -11.25 11.29
CA LEU A 270 -5.52 -11.04 11.39
C LEU A 270 -4.80 -12.34 11.74
N ASN A 271 -5.34 -13.13 12.67
CA ASN A 271 -4.76 -14.43 13.03
C ASN A 271 -4.78 -15.44 11.88
N PHE A 272 -5.79 -15.42 10.99
CA PHE A 272 -5.76 -16.25 9.78
C PHE A 272 -4.62 -15.86 8.83
N LEU A 273 -4.32 -14.57 8.70
CA LEU A 273 -3.18 -14.09 7.91
C LEU A 273 -1.84 -14.48 8.56
N VAL A 274 -1.75 -14.42 9.89
CA VAL A 274 -0.58 -14.90 10.65
C VAL A 274 -0.39 -16.42 10.50
N SER A 275 -1.48 -17.21 10.53
CA SER A 275 -1.39 -18.67 10.43
C SER A 275 -0.89 -19.16 9.08
N VAL A 276 -1.12 -18.39 8.01
CA VAL A 276 -0.56 -18.65 6.67
C VAL A 276 0.81 -17.97 6.44
N GLY A 277 1.45 -17.45 7.49
CA GLY A 277 2.81 -16.90 7.42
C GLY A 277 2.91 -15.55 6.71
N LEU A 278 1.90 -14.70 6.83
CA LEU A 278 1.89 -13.34 6.26
C LEU A 278 2.01 -12.24 7.33
N ASP A 279 2.47 -12.58 8.53
CA ASP A 279 2.60 -11.67 9.66
C ASP A 279 3.52 -10.46 9.40
N TYR A 280 4.52 -10.62 8.52
CA TYR A 280 5.47 -9.56 8.14
C TYR A 280 4.90 -8.51 7.18
N LEU A 281 3.73 -8.76 6.58
CA LEU A 281 3.07 -7.80 5.68
C LEU A 281 2.35 -6.72 6.48
N THR A 282 2.05 -5.59 5.82
CA THR A 282 1.19 -4.55 6.39
C THR A 282 -0.15 -4.52 5.65
N LEU A 283 -1.22 -4.10 6.33
CA LEU A 283 -2.54 -3.95 5.71
C LEU A 283 -2.56 -2.86 4.62
N ALA A 284 -1.62 -1.92 4.68
CA ALA A 284 -1.45 -0.87 3.69
C ALA A 284 -0.70 -1.31 2.41
N ARG A 285 -0.13 -2.53 2.36
CA ARG A 285 0.64 -2.99 1.19
C ARG A 285 -0.26 -3.12 -0.05
N SER A 286 0.23 -2.63 -1.18
CA SER A 286 -0.49 -2.73 -2.46
C SER A 286 -0.58 -4.19 -2.93
N ALA A 287 -1.79 -4.61 -3.32
CA ALA A 287 -2.04 -5.95 -3.86
C ALA A 287 -1.20 -6.25 -5.11
N GLU A 288 -0.90 -5.24 -5.93
CA GLU A 288 -0.07 -5.38 -7.14
C GLU A 288 1.40 -5.74 -6.85
N THR A 289 1.86 -5.49 -5.62
CA THR A 289 3.25 -5.75 -5.22
C THR A 289 3.44 -7.10 -4.54
N LEU A 290 2.37 -7.88 -4.39
CA LEU A 290 2.43 -9.20 -3.76
C LEU A 290 3.01 -10.24 -4.73
N SER A 291 3.78 -11.18 -4.20
CA SER A 291 4.19 -12.36 -4.95
C SER A 291 2.98 -13.29 -5.19
N GLY A 292 3.09 -14.21 -6.16
CA GLY A 292 2.05 -15.19 -6.43
C GLY A 292 1.67 -16.00 -5.18
N GLY A 293 2.66 -16.51 -4.44
CA GLY A 293 2.45 -17.23 -3.20
C GLY A 293 1.84 -16.36 -2.08
N GLU A 294 2.24 -15.09 -1.96
CA GLU A 294 1.61 -14.16 -1.01
C GLU A 294 0.12 -13.96 -1.34
N ALA A 295 -0.22 -13.69 -2.59
CA ALA A 295 -1.61 -13.48 -3.02
C ALA A 295 -2.47 -14.73 -2.83
N GLN A 296 -1.93 -15.91 -3.15
CA GLN A 296 -2.60 -17.20 -2.93
C GLN A 296 -2.90 -17.43 -1.44
N ARG A 297 -1.94 -17.17 -0.56
CA ARG A 297 -2.12 -17.34 0.89
C ARG A 297 -3.11 -16.33 1.49
N ILE A 298 -3.16 -15.09 1.00
CA ILE A 298 -4.22 -14.13 1.38
C ILE A 298 -5.60 -14.68 0.99
N ARG A 299 -5.72 -15.26 -0.21
CA ARG A 299 -6.97 -15.88 -0.67
C ARG A 299 -7.36 -17.04 0.24
N LEU A 300 -6.41 -17.92 0.60
CA LEU A 300 -6.64 -19.03 1.52
C LEU A 300 -7.13 -18.55 2.90
N ALA A 301 -6.42 -17.58 3.51
CA ALA A 301 -6.83 -16.99 4.79
C ALA A 301 -8.25 -16.40 4.72
N SER A 302 -8.60 -15.76 3.60
CA SER A 302 -9.94 -15.19 3.39
C SER A 302 -11.03 -16.27 3.30
N GLN A 303 -10.74 -17.43 2.68
CA GLN A 303 -11.70 -18.54 2.60
C GLN A 303 -11.93 -19.20 3.97
N ILE A 304 -10.87 -19.35 4.76
CA ILE A 304 -10.97 -19.88 6.12
C ILE A 304 -11.81 -18.95 7.00
N GLY A 305 -11.60 -17.64 6.88
CA GLY A 305 -12.39 -16.65 7.61
C GLY A 305 -13.84 -16.55 7.16
N ALA A 306 -14.19 -17.01 5.96
CA ALA A 306 -15.58 -17.07 5.51
C ALA A 306 -16.38 -18.17 6.22
N GLY A 307 -15.71 -19.18 6.83
CA GLY A 307 -16.37 -20.23 7.59
C GLY A 307 -17.30 -21.12 6.76
N LEU A 308 -17.06 -21.23 5.45
CA LEU A 308 -17.89 -22.05 4.56
C LEU A 308 -17.69 -23.55 4.87
N MET A 309 -18.78 -24.31 4.75
CA MET A 309 -18.83 -25.76 4.94
C MET A 309 -19.39 -26.44 3.68
N GLY A 310 -19.00 -27.69 3.41
CA GLY A 310 -19.46 -28.43 2.23
C GLY A 310 -18.86 -27.94 0.90
N VAL A 311 -17.73 -27.23 0.95
CA VAL A 311 -17.02 -26.74 -0.24
C VAL A 311 -15.85 -27.66 -0.55
N MET A 312 -15.58 -27.88 -1.84
CA MET A 312 -14.35 -28.50 -2.31
C MET A 312 -13.34 -27.42 -2.71
N TYR A 313 -12.27 -27.29 -1.94
CA TYR A 313 -11.15 -26.42 -2.24
C TYR A 313 -10.11 -27.17 -3.07
N VAL A 314 -9.74 -26.61 -4.23
CA VAL A 314 -8.65 -27.11 -5.06
C VAL A 314 -7.51 -26.10 -5.02
N LEU A 315 -6.36 -26.50 -4.49
CA LEU A 315 -5.18 -25.66 -4.31
C LEU A 315 -4.03 -26.16 -5.17
N ASP A 316 -3.31 -25.22 -5.78
CA ASP A 316 -2.16 -25.48 -6.65
C ASP A 316 -0.88 -25.03 -5.95
N GLU A 317 -0.10 -25.97 -5.41
CA GLU A 317 1.18 -25.78 -4.72
C GLU A 317 1.19 -24.63 -3.69
N PRO A 318 0.36 -24.69 -2.63
CA PRO A 318 0.28 -23.62 -1.63
C PRO A 318 1.58 -23.39 -0.84
N SER A 319 2.54 -24.32 -0.87
CA SER A 319 3.86 -24.18 -0.26
C SER A 319 4.82 -23.24 -1.03
N ILE A 320 4.46 -22.82 -2.26
CA ILE A 320 5.33 -21.96 -3.09
C ILE A 320 5.77 -20.69 -2.36
N GLY A 321 7.09 -20.48 -2.34
CA GLY A 321 7.70 -19.29 -1.76
C GLY A 321 7.56 -19.21 -0.23
N LEU A 322 7.21 -20.32 0.42
CA LEU A 322 7.18 -20.46 1.86
C LEU A 322 8.50 -21.07 2.35
N HIS A 323 8.96 -20.65 3.53
CA HIS A 323 10.10 -21.28 4.18
C HIS A 323 9.66 -22.57 4.87
N GLN A 324 10.49 -23.62 4.90
CA GLN A 324 10.11 -24.94 5.48
C GLN A 324 9.53 -24.83 6.90
N ARG A 325 10.10 -23.94 7.72
CA ARG A 325 9.60 -23.65 9.08
C ARG A 325 8.12 -23.25 9.14
N ASP A 326 7.63 -22.53 8.13
CA ASP A 326 6.26 -22.01 8.11
C ASP A 326 5.30 -22.99 7.41
N ASN A 327 5.84 -24.05 6.77
CA ASN A 327 5.07 -25.11 6.11
C ASN A 327 4.15 -25.86 7.09
N ASP A 328 4.64 -26.20 8.28
CA ASP A 328 3.83 -26.82 9.34
C ASP A 328 2.58 -26.00 9.69
N ARG A 329 2.68 -24.67 9.64
CA ARG A 329 1.55 -23.78 9.94
C ARG A 329 0.52 -23.80 8.81
N LEU A 330 0.99 -23.82 7.56
CA LEU A 330 0.14 -23.98 6.39
C LEU A 330 -0.61 -25.31 6.43
N LEU A 331 0.09 -26.43 6.68
CA LEU A 331 -0.52 -27.77 6.72
C LEU A 331 -1.57 -27.90 7.82
N LYS A 332 -1.29 -27.37 9.03
CA LYS A 332 -2.31 -27.27 10.10
C LYS A 332 -3.53 -26.45 9.68
N THR A 333 -3.30 -25.41 8.89
CA THR A 333 -4.37 -24.54 8.38
C THR A 333 -5.24 -25.27 7.35
N LEU A 334 -4.65 -26.04 6.45
CA LEU A 334 -5.36 -26.89 5.49
C LEU A 334 -6.15 -28.00 6.18
N THR A 335 -5.54 -28.63 7.19
CA THR A 335 -6.18 -29.62 8.07
C THR A 335 -7.42 -29.04 8.75
N ARG A 336 -7.29 -27.83 9.32
CA ARG A 336 -8.43 -27.11 9.90
C ARG A 336 -9.53 -26.82 8.87
N LEU A 337 -9.16 -26.44 7.64
CA LEU A 337 -10.13 -26.18 6.58
C LEU A 337 -10.93 -27.43 6.23
N ARG A 338 -10.28 -28.60 6.17
CA ARG A 338 -10.92 -29.91 6.03
C ARG A 338 -11.84 -30.20 7.22
N ASP A 339 -11.36 -30.03 8.44
CA ASP A 339 -12.10 -30.36 9.68
C ASP A 339 -13.35 -29.49 9.90
N LEU A 340 -13.44 -28.32 9.24
CA LEU A 340 -14.67 -27.53 9.16
C LEU A 340 -15.78 -28.20 8.33
N GLY A 341 -15.54 -29.37 7.74
CA GLY A 341 -16.49 -30.09 6.89
C GLY A 341 -16.33 -29.77 5.41
N ASN A 342 -15.10 -29.50 4.97
CA ASN A 342 -14.78 -29.26 3.56
C ASN A 342 -13.89 -30.38 3.01
N THR A 343 -13.84 -30.49 1.69
CA THR A 343 -12.85 -31.33 1.00
C THR A 343 -11.72 -30.44 0.51
N VAL A 344 -10.47 -30.83 0.75
CA VAL A 344 -9.28 -30.05 0.36
C VAL A 344 -8.42 -30.93 -0.55
N LEU A 345 -8.43 -30.62 -1.85
CA LEU A 345 -7.58 -31.24 -2.86
C LEU A 345 -6.38 -30.32 -3.09
N VAL A 346 -5.18 -30.85 -2.88
CA VAL A 346 -3.93 -30.07 -3.00
C VAL A 346 -3.02 -30.74 -4.01
N VAL A 347 -2.56 -29.98 -5.00
CA VAL A 347 -1.42 -30.35 -5.84
C VAL A 347 -0.16 -29.90 -5.12
N GLU A 348 0.72 -30.83 -4.77
CA GLU A 348 1.95 -30.55 -4.02
C GLU A 348 3.09 -31.47 -4.42
N HIS A 349 4.30 -31.01 -4.13
CA HIS A 349 5.54 -31.78 -4.26
C HIS A 349 6.36 -31.78 -2.97
N ASP A 350 5.91 -31.07 -1.93
CA ASP A 350 6.54 -31.07 -0.61
C ASP A 350 6.31 -32.39 0.16
N GLU A 351 7.38 -32.91 0.75
CA GLU A 351 7.36 -34.20 1.45
C GLU A 351 6.47 -34.16 2.71
N ASP A 352 6.54 -33.10 3.51
CA ASP A 352 5.76 -32.98 4.74
C ASP A 352 4.26 -32.90 4.44
N ALA A 353 3.89 -32.21 3.35
CA ALA A 353 2.53 -32.13 2.86
C ALA A 353 1.98 -33.50 2.44
N ILE A 354 2.75 -34.25 1.63
CA ILE A 354 2.35 -35.59 1.18
C ILE A 354 2.22 -36.53 2.39
N ARG A 355 3.18 -36.50 3.32
CA ARG A 355 3.14 -37.36 4.53
C ARG A 355 1.95 -37.08 5.45
N GLN A 356 1.43 -35.86 5.47
CA GLN A 356 0.28 -35.48 6.29
C GLN A 356 -1.07 -35.67 5.58
N ALA A 357 -1.07 -36.03 4.29
CA ALA A 357 -2.29 -36.22 3.54
C ALA A 357 -3.06 -37.47 4.01
N ASP A 358 -4.39 -37.34 4.12
CA ASP A 358 -5.25 -38.49 4.43
C ASP A 358 -5.32 -39.47 3.25
N HIS A 359 -5.18 -38.95 2.03
CA HIS A 359 -5.25 -39.70 0.77
C HIS A 359 -4.34 -39.03 -0.26
N VAL A 360 -3.60 -39.83 -1.00
CA VAL A 360 -2.63 -39.40 -2.01
C VAL A 360 -2.98 -40.04 -3.35
N ILE A 361 -2.93 -39.25 -4.42
CA ILE A 361 -3.09 -39.71 -5.79
C ILE A 361 -1.81 -39.32 -6.55
N ASP A 362 -1.04 -40.33 -6.95
CA ASP A 362 0.18 -40.16 -7.75
C ASP A 362 -0.15 -40.27 -9.24
N ILE A 363 0.20 -39.25 -10.03
CA ILE A 363 -0.25 -39.11 -11.42
C ILE A 363 0.95 -39.11 -12.37
N GLY A 364 0.98 -40.12 -13.24
CA GLY A 364 1.91 -40.24 -14.36
C GLY A 364 3.35 -40.56 -13.95
N ILE A 365 4.08 -41.19 -14.88
CA ILE A 365 5.50 -41.51 -14.71
C ILE A 365 6.38 -40.40 -15.33
N GLY A 366 5.78 -39.55 -16.16
CA GLY A 366 6.42 -38.43 -16.83
C GLY A 366 5.40 -37.41 -17.37
N ALA A 367 5.90 -36.37 -18.04
CA ALA A 367 5.07 -35.29 -18.57
C ALA A 367 4.47 -35.60 -19.96
N GLY A 368 3.39 -34.92 -20.32
CA GLY A 368 2.78 -34.99 -21.65
C GLY A 368 2.13 -36.35 -21.94
N VAL A 369 2.45 -36.94 -23.10
CA VAL A 369 1.88 -38.24 -23.54
C VAL A 369 2.25 -39.42 -22.65
N HIS A 370 3.26 -39.26 -21.78
CA HIS A 370 3.72 -40.27 -20.83
C HIS A 370 3.08 -40.12 -19.43
N GLY A 371 2.18 -39.15 -19.26
CA GLY A 371 1.44 -38.90 -18.02
C GLY A 371 -0.04 -39.24 -18.12
N GLY A 372 -0.87 -38.61 -17.28
CA GLY A 372 -2.34 -38.64 -17.39
C GLY A 372 -3.03 -39.92 -16.91
N HIS A 373 -2.31 -40.81 -16.22
CA HIS A 373 -2.85 -42.02 -15.62
C HIS A 373 -2.49 -42.05 -14.14
N ILE A 374 -3.36 -42.62 -13.31
CA ILE A 374 -3.12 -42.82 -11.89
C ILE A 374 -2.14 -43.99 -11.72
N ILE A 375 -1.01 -43.76 -11.07
CA ILE A 375 0.03 -44.77 -10.82
C ILE A 375 -0.20 -45.46 -9.49
N ALA A 376 -0.52 -44.67 -8.47
CA ALA A 376 -0.85 -45.13 -7.14
C ALA A 376 -1.94 -44.23 -6.54
N GLU A 377 -2.82 -44.81 -5.74
CA GLU A 377 -3.86 -44.09 -5.01
C GLU A 377 -4.10 -44.80 -3.68
N GLY A 378 -4.18 -44.02 -2.59
CA GLY A 378 -4.44 -44.56 -1.25
C GLY A 378 -3.75 -43.73 -0.16
N THR A 379 -3.42 -44.38 0.94
CA THR A 379 -2.61 -43.81 2.01
C THR A 379 -1.15 -43.62 1.56
N VAL A 380 -0.41 -42.76 2.27
CA VAL A 380 1.02 -42.52 2.01
C VAL A 380 1.83 -43.83 2.05
N ASP A 381 1.52 -44.73 2.99
CA ASP A 381 2.19 -46.02 3.13
C ASP A 381 1.93 -46.95 1.93
N GLU A 382 0.71 -46.94 1.38
CA GLU A 382 0.36 -47.71 0.18
C GLU A 382 1.05 -47.15 -1.07
N VAL A 383 1.15 -45.82 -1.19
CA VAL A 383 1.91 -45.18 -2.29
C VAL A 383 3.40 -45.49 -2.18
N MET A 384 3.99 -45.44 -0.98
CA MET A 384 5.38 -45.82 -0.75
C MET A 384 5.67 -47.30 -1.03
N ALA A 385 4.69 -48.17 -0.85
CA ALA A 385 4.81 -49.60 -1.15
C ALA A 385 4.65 -49.94 -2.64
N THR A 386 4.22 -48.99 -3.48
CA THR A 386 3.96 -49.19 -4.91
C THR A 386 5.25 -49.03 -5.73
N PRO A 387 5.83 -50.09 -6.32
CA PRO A 387 7.13 -50.00 -6.99
C PRO A 387 7.15 -49.08 -8.21
N ASP A 388 6.02 -48.93 -8.90
CA ASP A 388 5.92 -48.10 -10.11
C ASP A 388 5.75 -46.60 -9.81
N SER A 389 5.48 -46.22 -8.55
CA SER A 389 5.35 -44.82 -8.12
C SER A 389 6.72 -44.18 -7.96
N LEU A 390 7.05 -43.20 -8.82
CA LEU A 390 8.28 -42.42 -8.67
C LEU A 390 8.26 -41.64 -7.35
N THR A 391 7.10 -41.08 -6.99
CA THR A 391 6.89 -40.36 -5.72
C THR A 391 7.15 -41.30 -4.53
N GLY A 392 6.59 -42.51 -4.55
CA GLY A 392 6.82 -43.55 -3.53
C GLY A 392 8.30 -43.96 -3.38
N GLN A 393 9.03 -44.07 -4.49
CA GLN A 393 10.48 -44.36 -4.49
C GLN A 393 11.30 -43.24 -3.81
N TYR A 394 10.92 -41.97 -3.99
CA TYR A 394 11.59 -40.86 -3.30
C TYR A 394 11.20 -40.79 -1.81
N MET A 395 9.93 -41.01 -1.48
CA MET A 395 9.44 -40.96 -0.09
C MET A 395 9.94 -42.11 0.79
N SER A 396 10.16 -43.29 0.21
CA SER A 396 10.76 -44.45 0.90
C SER A 396 12.28 -44.36 1.04
N GLY A 397 12.91 -43.44 0.29
CA GLY A 397 14.36 -43.25 0.26
C GLY A 397 15.12 -44.19 -0.69
N GLU A 398 14.42 -45.00 -1.51
CA GLU A 398 15.02 -45.79 -2.59
C GLU A 398 15.73 -44.86 -3.59
N LYS A 399 15.07 -43.76 -3.95
CA LYS A 399 15.66 -42.65 -4.70
C LYS A 399 15.88 -41.44 -3.79
N ARG A 400 16.96 -40.70 -4.03
CA ARG A 400 17.27 -39.47 -3.28
C ARG A 400 18.14 -38.53 -4.11
N ILE A 401 18.09 -37.24 -3.74
CA ILE A 401 19.01 -36.24 -4.29
C ILE A 401 20.31 -36.31 -3.48
N GLU A 402 21.37 -36.82 -4.10
CA GLU A 402 22.67 -36.98 -3.45
C GLU A 402 23.32 -35.62 -3.12
N ILE A 403 23.86 -35.50 -1.90
CA ILE A 403 24.60 -34.31 -1.49
C ILE A 403 25.95 -34.30 -2.23
N PRO A 404 26.30 -33.24 -2.99
CA PRO A 404 27.56 -33.20 -3.73
C PRO A 404 28.78 -33.40 -2.82
N LYS A 405 29.61 -34.41 -3.12
CA LYS A 405 30.84 -34.72 -2.37
C LYS A 405 31.86 -33.59 -2.41
N VAL A 406 31.83 -32.78 -3.48
CA VAL A 406 32.72 -31.64 -3.69
C VAL A 406 31.86 -30.39 -3.83
N ARG A 407 32.07 -29.41 -2.96
CA ARG A 407 31.49 -28.07 -3.09
C ARG A 407 32.49 -27.16 -3.78
N HIS A 408 32.06 -26.47 -4.83
CA HIS A 408 32.90 -25.47 -5.47
C HIS A 408 33.14 -24.30 -4.51
N LYS A 409 34.39 -23.89 -4.34
CA LYS A 409 34.69 -22.64 -3.62
C LYS A 409 34.10 -21.48 -4.42
N ALA A 410 33.30 -20.64 -3.76
CA ALA A 410 32.75 -19.44 -4.38
C ALA A 410 33.90 -18.60 -4.97
N LYS A 411 33.78 -18.24 -6.25
CA LYS A 411 34.70 -17.27 -6.85
C LYS A 411 34.35 -15.90 -6.27
N THR A 412 35.26 -15.31 -5.50
CA THR A 412 35.09 -13.96 -4.99
C THR A 412 35.15 -12.99 -6.19
N VAL A 413 34.01 -12.43 -6.56
CA VAL A 413 33.95 -11.29 -7.47
C VAL A 413 33.66 -10.07 -6.61
N GLU A 414 34.59 -9.12 -6.58
CA GLU A 414 34.33 -7.83 -5.95
C GLU A 414 33.35 -7.06 -6.83
N VAL A 415 32.10 -6.99 -6.37
CA VAL A 415 31.08 -6.14 -6.99
C VAL A 415 30.98 -4.89 -6.13
N GLU A 416 31.53 -3.78 -6.62
CA GLU A 416 31.40 -2.48 -5.97
C GLU A 416 29.96 -1.96 -6.19
N VAL A 417 29.06 -2.22 -5.25
CA VAL A 417 27.69 -1.68 -5.30
C VAL A 417 27.74 -0.22 -4.86
N LYS A 418 27.89 0.71 -5.81
CA LYS A 418 27.73 2.15 -5.55
C LYS A 418 26.24 2.51 -5.47
N GLY A 419 25.68 2.51 -4.26
CA GLY A 419 24.31 2.96 -3.99
C GLY A 419 23.90 2.85 -2.52
N LYS A 420 23.27 3.90 -1.97
CA LYS A 420 23.01 4.17 -0.55
C LYS A 420 22.36 3.00 0.23
N ALA A 421 23.00 2.64 1.35
CA ALA A 421 22.47 1.94 2.52
C ALA A 421 21.44 0.82 2.27
N LYS A 422 21.90 -0.34 1.81
CA LYS A 422 21.36 -1.64 2.27
C LYS A 422 22.54 -2.54 2.63
N ALA A 423 22.40 -3.25 3.74
CA ALA A 423 23.44 -4.02 4.42
C ALA A 423 24.40 -4.75 3.46
N LYS A 424 25.71 -4.71 3.76
CA LYS A 424 26.76 -5.48 3.08
C LYS A 424 26.33 -6.94 2.97
N THR A 425 25.71 -7.31 1.85
CA THR A 425 25.39 -8.69 1.54
C THR A 425 26.51 -9.18 0.66
N LYS A 426 27.41 -10.00 1.23
CA LYS A 426 28.30 -10.84 0.43
C LYS A 426 27.39 -11.76 -0.38
N ARG A 427 27.19 -11.45 -1.67
CA ARG A 427 26.52 -12.37 -2.58
C ARG A 427 27.54 -13.42 -3.00
N TYR A 428 27.35 -14.64 -2.52
CA TYR A 428 28.05 -15.81 -3.03
C TYR A 428 27.39 -16.19 -4.36
N ARG A 429 28.20 -16.44 -5.39
CA ARG A 429 27.74 -16.87 -6.70
C ARG A 429 28.06 -18.34 -6.89
#